data_AF-A0A7J0F1X1-F1
#
_entry.id   AF-A0A7J0F1X1-F1
#
_cell.length_a   1.000
_cell.length_b   1.000
_cell.length_c   1.000
_cell.angle_alpha   90.00
_cell.angle_beta   90.00
_cell.angle_gamma   90.00
#
_symmetry.space_group_name_H-M   'P 1'
#
loop_
_entity.id
_entity.type
_entity.pdbx_description
1 polymer ?
#
loop_
_entity_poly.entity_id
_entity_poly.type
_entity_poly.pdbx_seq_one_letter_code
_entity_poly.pdbx_strand_id
1 'polypeptide(L)'
;MLLCSWESYGQEMVTFASQETRGSLAGCSILSSGSVSAVSESSNAAMDAPHMHDGTSRRSHGDSSENANAVIQSTQTSQNGISIFQGLIERARRTVRGSADDIGWLQRAPEMPPVDDGTERFMEVIDDIRHGLHKLPNSMVYLLVPGLFSNHGPLYFVSTKTYFSKMGLACHIAKIHSEASVEKNAREIKEYIEEIYWGSKKRVLLLGHSKGGVDAAAALSMYWADLKDKVAGLALAQSPYGGSPIASDILREGQLGDYVNARKLMEILICKGDMQALEDLTYEKRKEFLMKNHLPRELPVVSCHTEASISPAALATLSRVAHAELPMVTPLSAGPPAKLSVVVPLGAAMAACAQLLQVRYGEKSDGLVTCRDAEVPGSVVVRPKRKLDHAWMVYSALNDDPSEADASQMCEALLTLVMEVGQKKNTRASHETGMSSNSFLHFIIVV
;
A
#
# COMPACT_ATOMS: atom_id res chain seq x y z
N MET A 1 1.52 39.39 -29.33
CA MET A 1 2.88 39.92 -29.12
C MET A 1 2.82 40.83 -27.90
N LEU A 2 3.21 40.32 -26.73
CA LEU A 2 3.38 41.09 -25.49
C LEU A 2 4.22 40.23 -24.54
N LEU A 3 5.27 40.83 -23.98
CA LEU A 3 6.23 40.19 -23.10
C LEU A 3 5.72 40.19 -21.65
N CYS A 4 6.12 39.20 -20.86
CA CYS A 4 6.10 39.31 -19.39
C CYS A 4 7.47 38.94 -18.81
N SER A 5 7.82 39.66 -17.76
CA SER A 5 9.16 39.76 -17.19
C SER A 5 9.56 38.54 -16.37
N TRP A 6 10.87 38.30 -16.27
CA TRP A 6 11.49 37.43 -15.28
C TRP A 6 12.00 38.30 -14.12
N GLU A 7 11.52 38.07 -12.90
CA GLU A 7 12.15 38.65 -11.70
C GLU A 7 12.90 37.58 -10.90
N SER A 8 14.16 37.88 -10.62
CA SER A 8 15.08 37.03 -9.86
C SER A 8 15.13 37.52 -8.42
N TYR A 9 14.67 36.70 -7.47
CA TYR A 9 14.97 36.90 -6.05
C TYR A 9 16.07 35.93 -5.61
N GLY A 10 17.29 36.47 -5.51
CA GLY A 10 18.34 35.85 -4.71
C GLY A 10 18.25 36.32 -3.27
N GLN A 11 18.46 35.42 -2.32
CA GLN A 11 18.81 35.77 -0.94
C GLN A 11 20.08 35.03 -0.55
N GLU A 12 21.02 35.77 0.02
CA GLU A 12 22.33 35.29 0.45
C GLU A 12 22.20 34.29 1.60
N MET A 13 22.89 33.15 1.50
CA MET A 13 23.14 32.29 2.67
C MET A 13 24.33 32.85 3.45
N VAL A 14 24.07 33.39 4.65
CA VAL A 14 25.12 33.72 5.61
C VAL A 14 25.65 32.44 6.24
N THR A 15 26.96 32.21 6.08
CA THR A 15 27.70 31.10 6.68
C THR A 15 27.96 31.34 8.16
N PHE A 16 27.63 30.36 9.01
CA PHE A 16 28.16 30.27 10.38
C PHE A 16 29.00 29.02 10.55
N ALA A 17 30.17 29.19 11.16
CA ALA A 17 31.22 28.18 11.21
C ALA A 17 31.15 27.30 12.47
N SER A 18 31.73 26.10 12.32
CA SER A 18 32.06 25.11 13.34
C SER A 18 32.44 25.65 14.73
N GLN A 19 31.93 24.99 15.77
CA GLN A 19 32.72 24.70 16.97
C GLN A 19 32.61 23.22 17.35
N GLU A 20 33.76 22.57 17.47
CA GLU A 20 33.90 21.23 18.06
C GLU A 20 33.77 21.31 19.58
N THR A 21 33.04 20.37 20.19
CA THR A 21 33.14 20.12 21.64
C THR A 21 33.56 18.68 21.88
N ARG A 22 34.84 18.51 22.18
CA ARG A 22 35.49 17.23 22.47
C ARG A 22 35.19 16.81 23.92
N GLY A 23 34.47 15.69 24.10
CA GLY A 23 34.11 15.15 25.42
C GLY A 23 34.29 13.64 25.46
N SER A 24 35.30 13.17 26.20
CA SER A 24 35.59 11.75 26.43
C SER A 24 35.39 11.41 27.91
N LEU A 25 34.75 10.27 28.19
CA LEU A 25 34.78 9.46 29.44
C LEU A 25 33.81 8.28 29.19
N ALA A 26 34.25 7.09 28.80
CA ALA A 26 34.97 6.08 29.59
C ALA A 26 34.09 5.32 30.62
N GLY A 27 33.71 4.08 30.25
CA GLY A 27 33.71 2.91 31.14
C GLY A 27 32.63 2.74 32.20
N CYS A 28 31.77 1.73 32.02
CA CYS A 28 31.57 0.71 33.06
C CYS A 28 31.00 -0.59 32.47
N SER A 29 31.81 -1.64 32.52
CA SER A 29 31.43 -3.02 32.25
C SER A 29 31.00 -3.72 33.54
N ILE A 30 29.82 -4.32 33.59
CA ILE A 30 29.47 -5.33 34.60
C ILE A 30 28.88 -6.56 33.90
N LEU A 31 29.54 -7.69 34.10
CA LEU A 31 29.04 -9.03 33.82
C LEU A 31 28.22 -9.54 35.01
N SER A 32 27.22 -10.39 34.78
CA SER A 32 27.27 -11.81 35.20
C SER A 32 25.89 -12.50 35.14
N SER A 33 25.89 -13.77 34.69
CA SER A 33 25.04 -14.91 35.10
C SER A 33 23.50 -14.78 35.18
N GLY A 34 22.68 -15.72 34.67
CA GLY A 34 22.96 -16.96 33.95
C GLY A 34 21.90 -18.06 34.22
N SER A 35 21.57 -18.88 33.20
CA SER A 35 20.69 -20.08 33.26
C SER A 35 19.20 -19.84 33.67
N VAL A 36 18.20 -20.68 33.35
CA VAL A 36 18.15 -22.09 32.92
C VAL A 36 16.99 -22.32 31.92
N SER A 37 16.97 -23.47 31.22
CA SER A 37 15.91 -23.91 30.28
C SER A 37 14.89 -24.87 30.93
N ALA A 38 13.84 -25.24 30.16
CA ALA A 38 12.89 -26.35 30.35
C ALA A 38 11.73 -26.12 31.36
N VAL A 39 10.55 -26.77 31.27
CA VAL A 39 9.84 -27.51 30.19
C VAL A 39 8.32 -27.47 30.51
N SER A 40 7.49 -27.79 29.52
CA SER A 40 6.04 -28.05 29.55
C SER A 40 5.48 -28.73 30.81
N GLU A 41 4.21 -28.45 31.15
CA GLU A 41 3.18 -29.52 31.19
C GLU A 41 1.73 -29.00 31.07
N SER A 42 0.81 -29.93 30.82
CA SER A 42 -0.59 -29.71 30.45
C SER A 42 -1.53 -30.32 31.49
N SER A 43 -2.73 -29.75 31.67
CA SER A 43 -3.82 -30.43 32.37
C SER A 43 -5.18 -30.16 31.72
N ASN A 44 -5.77 -31.21 31.15
CA ASN A 44 -7.18 -31.25 30.78
C ASN A 44 -8.03 -31.60 32.00
N ALA A 45 -9.23 -31.02 32.11
CA ALA A 45 -10.32 -31.56 32.92
C ALA A 45 -11.65 -31.35 32.17
N ALA A 46 -12.36 -32.45 31.91
CA ALA A 46 -13.70 -32.44 31.34
C ALA A 46 -14.77 -32.45 32.45
N MET A 47 -15.99 -32.00 32.16
CA MET A 47 -17.18 -32.44 32.89
C MET A 47 -18.43 -32.50 31.99
N ASP A 48 -19.34 -33.38 32.39
CA ASP A 48 -20.44 -33.93 31.60
C ASP A 48 -21.68 -33.02 31.44
N ALA A 49 -22.52 -33.40 30.47
CA ALA A 49 -23.89 -32.96 30.32
C ALA A 49 -24.89 -34.01 30.86
N PRO A 50 -26.17 -33.64 31.11
CA PRO A 50 -27.24 -34.63 31.20
C PRO A 50 -28.41 -34.43 30.21
N HIS A 51 -28.92 -35.57 29.73
CA HIS A 51 -30.26 -35.79 29.18
C HIS A 51 -31.21 -36.29 30.31
N MET A 52 -32.54 -36.44 30.18
CA MET A 52 -33.49 -36.34 29.05
C MET A 52 -34.90 -36.02 29.64
N HIS A 53 -35.89 -35.62 28.83
CA HIS A 53 -37.24 -36.20 28.97
C HIS A 53 -38.12 -36.07 27.71
N ASP A 54 -38.90 -37.11 27.44
CA ASP A 54 -39.73 -37.36 26.25
C ASP A 54 -41.25 -37.32 26.57
N GLY A 55 -42.11 -37.17 25.55
CA GLY A 55 -43.57 -37.20 25.66
C GLY A 55 -44.31 -36.95 24.32
N THR A 56 -44.92 -37.99 23.75
CA THR A 56 -45.53 -38.01 22.39
C THR A 56 -47.05 -38.36 22.43
N SER A 57 -47.81 -38.10 21.33
CA SER A 57 -49.15 -38.66 20.94
C SER A 57 -50.38 -37.80 21.34
N ARG A 58 -51.54 -37.68 20.62
CA ARG A 58 -52.02 -38.13 19.28
C ARG A 58 -53.25 -37.27 18.81
N ARG A 59 -53.76 -37.50 17.57
CA ARG A 59 -54.88 -36.78 16.89
C ARG A 59 -56.32 -37.18 17.31
N SER A 60 -57.29 -36.27 17.08
CA SER A 60 -58.65 -36.60 16.53
C SER A 60 -59.36 -35.38 15.87
N HIS A 61 -60.32 -35.63 14.97
CA HIS A 61 -61.15 -34.64 14.21
C HIS A 61 -62.55 -34.45 14.86
N GLY A 62 -63.27 -33.35 14.56
CA GLY A 62 -64.72 -33.21 14.83
C GLY A 62 -65.31 -31.79 14.65
N ASP A 63 -66.32 -31.64 13.80
CA ASP A 63 -66.86 -30.41 13.16
C ASP A 63 -67.59 -29.31 13.98
N SER A 64 -67.66 -28.13 13.33
CA SER A 64 -68.79 -27.15 13.26
C SER A 64 -69.37 -26.43 14.50
N SER A 65 -69.35 -25.09 14.48
CA SER A 65 -70.55 -24.24 14.20
C SER A 65 -70.19 -22.75 14.05
N GLU A 66 -71.12 -21.96 13.49
CA GLU A 66 -70.94 -20.57 13.06
C GLU A 66 -70.91 -19.54 14.21
N ASN A 67 -70.14 -18.45 14.05
CA ASN A 67 -70.72 -17.09 14.00
C ASN A 67 -69.70 -16.02 13.58
N ALA A 68 -70.19 -14.96 12.94
CA ALA A 68 -69.37 -13.87 12.39
C ALA A 68 -68.95 -12.85 13.45
N ASN A 69 -67.76 -12.26 13.31
CA ASN A 69 -67.54 -10.80 13.34
C ASN A 69 -66.07 -10.40 13.08
N ALA A 70 -65.91 -9.18 12.54
CA ALA A 70 -64.70 -8.34 12.50
C ALA A 70 -63.42 -8.88 11.83
N VAL A 71 -63.06 -8.24 10.71
CA VAL A 71 -61.73 -8.32 10.08
C VAL A 71 -60.78 -7.31 10.75
N ILE A 72 -59.46 -7.57 10.67
CA ILE A 72 -58.31 -6.68 10.96
C ILE A 72 -57.99 -6.41 12.45
N GLN A 73 -56.99 -7.12 13.01
CA GLN A 73 -55.69 -6.54 13.46
C GLN A 73 -54.71 -7.57 14.09
N SER A 74 -53.43 -7.18 14.13
CA SER A 74 -52.32 -7.75 14.93
C SER A 74 -51.53 -8.99 14.43
N THR A 75 -50.99 -8.92 13.20
CA THR A 75 -49.85 -9.78 12.77
C THR A 75 -48.74 -8.99 12.05
N GLN A 76 -48.26 -7.90 12.66
CA GLN A 76 -47.15 -7.09 12.12
C GLN A 76 -46.04 -6.69 13.12
N THR A 77 -45.96 -7.33 14.29
CA THR A 77 -44.90 -7.07 15.29
C THR A 77 -43.81 -8.15 15.37
N SER A 78 -43.97 -9.30 14.73
CA SER A 78 -42.98 -10.40 14.78
C SER A 78 -41.91 -10.33 13.66
N GLN A 79 -42.26 -9.87 12.46
CA GLN A 79 -41.34 -9.87 11.31
C GLN A 79 -40.25 -8.78 11.38
N ASN A 80 -40.55 -7.60 11.94
CA ASN A 80 -39.57 -6.51 12.05
C ASN A 80 -38.41 -6.84 13.02
N GLY A 81 -38.68 -7.59 14.10
CA GLY A 81 -37.63 -8.02 15.03
C GLY A 81 -36.61 -8.93 14.35
N ILE A 82 -37.07 -9.90 13.55
CA ILE A 82 -36.21 -10.86 12.84
C ILE A 82 -35.34 -10.13 11.80
N SER A 83 -35.89 -9.17 11.05
CA SER A 83 -35.13 -8.36 10.08
C SER A 83 -34.05 -7.50 10.76
N ILE A 84 -34.37 -6.85 11.88
CA ILE A 84 -33.40 -6.07 12.66
C ILE A 84 -32.29 -6.96 13.22
N PHE A 85 -32.63 -8.13 13.78
CA PHE A 85 -31.63 -9.10 14.29
C PHE A 85 -30.78 -9.69 13.16
N GLN A 86 -31.35 -10.05 12.00
CA GLN A 86 -30.57 -10.47 10.84
C GLN A 86 -29.64 -9.35 10.35
N GLY A 87 -30.10 -8.10 10.29
CA GLY A 87 -29.26 -6.95 9.99
C GLY A 87 -28.19 -6.66 11.05
N LEU A 88 -28.40 -7.08 12.30
CA LEU A 88 -27.41 -6.96 13.38
C LEU A 88 -26.40 -8.12 13.34
N ILE A 89 -26.84 -9.34 13.01
CA ILE A 89 -26.00 -10.53 12.80
C ILE A 89 -25.15 -10.36 11.53
N GLU A 90 -25.70 -9.84 10.43
CA GLU A 90 -24.94 -9.52 9.23
C GLU A 90 -23.93 -8.40 9.48
N ARG A 91 -24.30 -7.32 10.20
CA ARG A 91 -23.33 -6.29 10.62
C ARG A 91 -22.25 -6.85 11.53
N ALA A 92 -22.58 -7.71 12.49
CA ALA A 92 -21.60 -8.36 13.35
C ALA A 92 -20.68 -9.29 12.54
N ARG A 93 -21.23 -10.13 11.66
CA ARG A 93 -20.48 -11.05 10.78
C ARG A 93 -19.57 -10.30 9.81
N ARG A 94 -20.01 -9.17 9.24
CA ARG A 94 -19.18 -8.29 8.38
C ARG A 94 -18.16 -7.48 9.18
N THR A 95 -18.44 -7.12 10.43
CA THR A 95 -17.47 -6.49 11.34
C THR A 95 -16.37 -7.47 11.75
N VAL A 96 -16.72 -8.74 11.95
CA VAL A 96 -15.81 -9.85 12.29
C VAL A 96 -15.00 -10.32 11.08
N ARG A 97 -15.59 -10.42 9.89
CA ARG A 97 -14.87 -10.82 8.66
C ARG A 97 -14.07 -9.69 8.00
N GLY A 98 -14.52 -8.44 8.09
CA GLY A 98 -13.84 -7.30 7.49
C GLY A 98 -13.58 -7.50 5.98
N SER A 99 -12.32 -7.37 5.57
CA SER A 99 -11.81 -7.64 4.22
C SER A 99 -11.07 -8.99 4.09
N ALA A 100 -11.23 -9.93 5.03
CA ALA A 100 -10.48 -11.20 5.03
C ALA A 100 -10.71 -12.03 3.75
N ASP A 101 -11.93 -12.03 3.23
CA ASP A 101 -12.29 -12.75 1.99
C ASP A 101 -11.72 -12.04 0.73
N ASP A 102 -11.32 -10.76 0.84
CA ASP A 102 -10.86 -9.89 -0.26
C ASP A 102 -9.33 -9.79 -0.38
N ILE A 103 -8.58 -9.73 0.73
CA ILE A 103 -7.11 -9.55 0.71
C ILE A 103 -6.45 -10.60 -0.19
N GLY A 104 -5.61 -10.16 -1.14
CA GLY A 104 -4.92 -11.02 -2.09
C GLY A 104 -5.83 -11.72 -3.11
N TRP A 105 -7.01 -11.18 -3.42
CA TRP A 105 -7.95 -11.79 -4.38
C TRP A 105 -7.34 -11.96 -5.78
N LEU A 106 -6.43 -11.07 -6.20
CA LEU A 106 -5.72 -11.17 -7.48
C LEU A 106 -4.89 -12.46 -7.59
N GLN A 107 -4.28 -12.92 -6.50
CA GLN A 107 -3.56 -14.20 -6.45
C GLN A 107 -4.48 -15.43 -6.55
N ARG A 108 -5.79 -15.25 -6.31
CA ARG A 108 -6.81 -16.31 -6.38
C ARG A 108 -7.59 -16.30 -7.70
N ALA A 109 -7.47 -15.24 -8.50
CA ALA A 109 -8.22 -15.09 -9.74
C ALA A 109 -7.56 -15.92 -10.87
N PRO A 110 -8.23 -16.95 -11.43
CA PRO A 110 -7.60 -17.88 -12.37
C PRO A 110 -7.26 -17.25 -13.74
N GLU A 111 -7.90 -16.13 -14.09
CA GLU A 111 -7.62 -15.33 -15.28
C GLU A 111 -6.30 -14.52 -15.18
N MET A 112 -5.79 -14.32 -13.96
CA MET A 112 -4.66 -13.44 -13.71
C MET A 112 -3.32 -14.14 -13.96
N PRO A 113 -2.38 -13.53 -14.71
CA PRO A 113 -1.06 -14.13 -14.94
C PRO A 113 -0.26 -14.26 -13.64
N PRO A 114 0.54 -15.32 -13.48
CA PRO A 114 1.39 -15.51 -12.31
C PRO A 114 2.44 -14.40 -12.19
N VAL A 115 3.07 -14.32 -11.01
CA VAL A 115 4.19 -13.41 -10.74
C VAL A 115 5.51 -14.18 -10.69
N ASP A 116 6.58 -13.56 -11.17
CA ASP A 116 7.95 -14.06 -11.02
C ASP A 116 8.56 -13.46 -9.74
N ASP A 117 9.38 -14.21 -8.99
CA ASP A 117 10.16 -13.62 -7.87
C ASP A 117 11.46 -13.00 -8.39
N GLY A 118 11.64 -11.69 -8.19
CA GLY A 118 12.84 -10.95 -8.54
C GLY A 118 13.71 -10.55 -7.36
N THR A 119 13.39 -11.00 -6.14
CA THR A 119 13.99 -10.50 -4.89
C THR A 119 15.50 -10.72 -4.84
N GLU A 120 16.00 -11.88 -5.26
CA GLU A 120 17.44 -12.16 -5.29
C GLU A 120 18.16 -11.21 -6.25
N ARG A 121 17.67 -11.09 -7.49
CA ARG A 121 18.24 -10.18 -8.50
C ARG A 121 18.16 -8.71 -8.06
N PHE A 122 17.10 -8.32 -7.36
CA PHE A 122 16.98 -6.98 -6.79
C PHE A 122 18.04 -6.70 -5.73
N MET A 123 18.36 -7.67 -4.86
CA MET A 123 19.43 -7.52 -3.87
C MET A 123 20.81 -7.39 -4.53
N GLU A 124 21.09 -8.16 -5.59
CA GLU A 124 22.32 -8.00 -6.40
C GLU A 124 22.42 -6.60 -7.00
N VAL A 125 21.32 -6.09 -7.58
CA VAL A 125 21.27 -4.75 -8.18
C VAL A 125 21.45 -3.64 -7.13
N ILE A 126 20.89 -3.80 -5.92
CA ILE A 126 21.16 -2.87 -4.81
C ILE A 126 22.62 -2.91 -4.37
N ASP A 127 23.24 -4.09 -4.30
CA ASP A 127 24.64 -4.19 -3.90
C ASP A 127 25.57 -3.57 -4.94
N ASP A 128 25.30 -3.80 -6.23
CA ASP A 128 25.97 -3.09 -7.34
C ASP A 128 25.86 -1.56 -7.19
N ILE A 129 24.66 -1.03 -6.94
CA ILE A 129 24.41 0.41 -6.76
C ILE A 129 25.14 0.96 -5.53
N ARG A 130 25.19 0.22 -4.41
CA ARG A 130 25.94 0.59 -3.21
C ARG A 130 27.45 0.64 -3.45
N HIS A 131 27.96 -0.15 -4.39
CA HIS A 131 29.35 -0.10 -4.86
C HIS A 131 29.57 0.89 -6.03
N GLY A 132 28.58 1.73 -6.38
CA GLY A 132 28.67 2.78 -7.39
C GLY A 132 28.44 2.31 -8.84
N LEU A 133 27.93 1.09 -9.04
CA LEU A 133 27.67 0.50 -10.36
C LEU A 133 26.26 0.85 -10.87
N HIS A 134 26.06 2.12 -11.21
CA HIS A 134 24.80 2.65 -11.73
C HIS A 134 24.55 2.20 -13.18
N LYS A 135 23.36 1.63 -13.45
CA LYS A 135 23.01 1.01 -14.76
C LYS A 135 21.90 1.73 -15.52
N LEU A 136 21.24 2.71 -14.90
CA LEU A 136 20.18 3.49 -15.53
C LEU A 136 20.75 4.40 -16.65
N PRO A 137 20.24 4.34 -17.89
CA PRO A 137 20.77 5.11 -19.01
C PRO A 137 20.20 6.54 -19.05
N ASN A 138 20.98 7.46 -19.59
CA ASN A 138 20.53 8.82 -19.90
C ASN A 138 19.66 8.92 -21.18
N SER A 139 19.42 7.81 -21.88
CA SER A 139 18.58 7.74 -23.09
C SER A 139 17.07 7.68 -22.79
N MET A 140 16.68 7.56 -21.52
CA MET A 140 15.29 7.58 -21.05
C MET A 140 15.00 8.83 -20.20
N VAL A 141 13.72 9.05 -19.89
CA VAL A 141 13.28 10.01 -18.87
C VAL A 141 12.58 9.24 -17.75
N TYR A 142 12.87 9.59 -16.50
CA TYR A 142 12.33 8.94 -15.31
C TYR A 142 11.17 9.77 -14.76
N LEU A 143 10.00 9.18 -14.62
CA LEU A 143 8.81 9.84 -14.07
C LEU A 143 8.42 9.18 -12.74
N LEU A 144 8.62 9.94 -11.66
CA LEU A 144 8.23 9.55 -10.31
C LEU A 144 6.79 10.02 -10.07
N VAL A 145 5.87 9.09 -9.84
CA VAL A 145 4.43 9.35 -9.66
C VAL A 145 4.09 9.23 -8.17
N PRO A 146 3.79 10.34 -7.48
CA PRO A 146 3.55 10.33 -6.04
C PRO A 146 2.16 9.79 -5.70
N GLY A 147 2.01 9.25 -4.48
CA GLY A 147 0.73 8.78 -3.95
C GLY A 147 -0.05 9.83 -3.16
N LEU A 148 -1.02 9.36 -2.38
CA LEU A 148 -1.87 10.20 -1.51
C LEU A 148 -1.05 11.12 -0.61
N PHE A 149 -1.63 12.28 -0.31
CA PHE A 149 -1.11 13.36 0.52
C PHE A 149 0.21 14.01 0.06
N SER A 150 0.75 13.68 -1.12
CA SER A 150 1.99 14.29 -1.61
C SER A 150 1.91 15.81 -1.76
N ASN A 151 0.71 16.33 -2.02
CA ASN A 151 0.46 17.77 -2.15
C ASN A 151 0.51 18.53 -0.81
N HIS A 152 0.63 17.82 0.32
CA HIS A 152 0.69 18.38 1.66
C HIS A 152 2.09 18.33 2.30
N GLY A 153 3.09 17.71 1.64
CA GLY A 153 4.45 17.55 2.15
C GLY A 153 5.52 17.98 1.14
N PRO A 154 6.38 18.98 1.43
CA PRO A 154 7.25 19.63 0.44
C PRO A 154 8.44 18.80 -0.08
N LEU A 155 8.55 17.51 0.26
CA LEU A 155 9.74 16.68 0.05
C LEU A 155 9.50 15.35 -0.70
N TYR A 156 8.27 15.05 -1.11
CA TYR A 156 7.93 13.77 -1.76
C TYR A 156 8.80 13.53 -3.01
N PHE A 157 9.56 12.43 -3.03
CA PHE A 157 10.54 12.08 -4.08
C PHE A 157 11.66 13.12 -4.37
N VAL A 158 11.81 14.20 -3.59
CA VAL A 158 12.79 15.26 -3.85
C VAL A 158 14.23 14.74 -3.73
N SER A 159 14.51 13.89 -2.74
CA SER A 159 15.79 13.21 -2.57
C SER A 159 16.12 12.33 -3.78
N THR A 160 15.19 11.46 -4.20
CA THR A 160 15.33 10.57 -5.35
C THR A 160 15.59 11.34 -6.65
N LYS A 161 14.83 12.41 -6.90
CA LYS A 161 15.03 13.28 -8.08
C LYS A 161 16.41 13.94 -8.06
N THR A 162 16.86 14.39 -6.89
CA THR A 162 18.18 15.02 -6.73
C THR A 162 19.31 13.99 -6.94
N TYR A 163 19.15 12.78 -6.42
CA TYR A 163 20.06 11.65 -6.64
C TYR A 163 20.17 11.30 -8.13
N PHE A 164 19.05 11.17 -8.84
CA PHE A 164 19.04 10.90 -10.29
C PHE A 164 19.67 12.05 -11.09
N SER A 165 19.43 13.30 -10.66
CA SER A 165 20.03 14.49 -11.30
C SER A 165 21.56 14.51 -11.12
N LYS A 166 22.09 14.07 -9.98
CA LYS A 166 23.55 13.92 -9.74
C LYS A 166 24.18 12.84 -10.64
N MET A 167 23.43 11.80 -11.01
CA MET A 167 23.82 10.79 -12.00
C MET A 167 23.65 11.27 -13.47
N GLY A 168 23.21 12.51 -13.71
CA GLY A 168 22.96 13.04 -15.05
C GLY A 168 21.70 12.49 -15.73
N LEU A 169 20.77 11.93 -14.96
CA LEU A 169 19.51 11.37 -15.46
C LEU A 169 18.40 12.42 -15.47
N ALA A 170 17.62 12.46 -16.56
CA ALA A 170 16.46 13.33 -16.68
C ALA A 170 15.30 12.78 -15.82
N CYS A 171 15.05 13.37 -14.66
CA CYS A 171 14.04 12.91 -13.70
C CYS A 171 12.98 13.98 -13.39
N HIS A 172 11.72 13.58 -13.49
CA HIS A 172 10.55 14.42 -13.21
C HIS A 172 9.72 13.80 -12.09
N ILE A 173 9.06 14.64 -11.30
CA ILE A 173 8.00 14.22 -10.37
C ILE A 173 6.69 14.69 -10.99
N ALA A 174 5.71 13.79 -11.13
CA ALA A 174 4.42 14.11 -11.74
C ALA A 174 3.66 15.12 -10.86
N LYS A 175 3.20 16.23 -11.47
CA LYS A 175 2.39 17.24 -10.79
C LYS A 175 0.91 16.91 -10.96
N ILE A 176 0.42 15.97 -10.16
CA ILE A 176 -0.98 15.52 -10.16
C ILE A 176 -1.70 15.96 -8.89
N HIS A 177 -3.03 16.01 -8.92
CA HIS A 177 -3.80 16.14 -7.69
C HIS A 177 -3.85 14.79 -6.96
N SER A 178 -3.00 14.58 -5.94
CA SER A 178 -2.87 13.28 -5.25
C SER A 178 -4.22 12.71 -4.78
N GLU A 179 -5.10 13.58 -4.31
CA GLU A 179 -6.45 13.26 -3.81
C GLU A 179 -7.52 13.14 -4.90
N ALA A 180 -7.20 13.22 -6.20
CA ALA A 180 -8.20 12.99 -7.24
C ALA A 180 -8.43 11.50 -7.50
N SER A 181 -9.55 11.17 -8.16
CA SER A 181 -9.86 9.80 -8.60
C SER A 181 -8.74 9.21 -9.46
N VAL A 182 -8.65 7.88 -9.47
CA VAL A 182 -7.65 7.13 -10.24
C VAL A 182 -7.76 7.44 -11.74
N GLU A 183 -8.97 7.51 -12.31
CA GLU A 183 -9.17 7.85 -13.72
C GLU A 183 -8.78 9.28 -14.06
N LYS A 184 -8.96 10.23 -13.12
CA LYS A 184 -8.53 11.61 -13.34
C LYS A 184 -7.01 11.71 -13.38
N ASN A 185 -6.33 11.10 -12.41
CA ASN A 185 -4.87 11.10 -12.37
C ASN A 185 -4.26 10.28 -13.52
N ALA A 186 -4.91 9.19 -13.94
CA ALA A 186 -4.50 8.39 -15.10
C ALA A 186 -4.41 9.24 -16.38
N ARG A 187 -5.39 10.13 -16.61
CA ARG A 187 -5.40 11.07 -17.74
C ARG A 187 -4.33 12.15 -17.60
N GLU A 188 -4.15 12.74 -16.42
CA GLU A 188 -3.08 13.74 -16.17
C GLU A 188 -1.68 13.12 -16.37
N ILE A 189 -1.47 11.86 -15.95
CA ILE A 189 -0.23 11.10 -16.18
C ILE A 189 -0.02 10.80 -17.67
N LYS A 190 -1.09 10.44 -18.40
CA LYS A 190 -1.05 10.22 -19.86
C LYS A 190 -0.56 11.48 -20.58
N GLU A 191 -1.15 12.63 -20.27
CA GLU A 191 -0.75 13.93 -20.82
C GLU A 191 0.72 14.26 -20.49
N TYR A 192 1.15 14.01 -19.24
CA TYR A 192 2.54 14.17 -18.79
C TYR A 192 3.54 13.32 -19.61
N ILE A 193 3.23 12.04 -19.86
CA ILE A 193 4.08 11.15 -20.65
C ILE A 193 4.18 11.65 -22.11
N GLU A 194 3.07 12.13 -22.66
CA GLU A 194 3.05 12.66 -24.03
C GLU A 194 3.81 13.96 -24.17
N GLU A 195 3.74 14.88 -23.21
CA GLU A 195 4.54 16.11 -23.19
C GLU A 195 6.05 15.80 -23.10
N ILE A 196 6.44 14.92 -22.16
CA ILE A 196 7.83 14.47 -22.01
C ILE A 196 8.34 13.83 -23.30
N TYR A 197 7.57 12.91 -23.89
CA TYR A 197 7.95 12.25 -25.13
C TYR A 197 7.99 13.24 -26.31
N TRP A 198 7.06 14.18 -26.38
CA TRP A 198 7.02 15.21 -27.42
C TRP A 198 8.27 16.09 -27.39
N GLY A 199 8.65 16.59 -26.22
CA GLY A 199 9.80 17.49 -26.05
C GLY A 199 11.16 16.79 -26.12
N SER A 200 11.28 15.56 -25.62
CA SER A 200 12.58 14.86 -25.52
C SER A 200 12.84 13.78 -26.58
N LYS A 201 11.78 13.24 -27.21
CA LYS A 201 11.79 12.01 -28.03
C LYS A 201 12.36 10.77 -27.32
N LYS A 202 12.46 10.80 -25.99
CA LYS A 202 12.91 9.67 -25.15
C LYS A 202 11.72 8.93 -24.55
N ARG A 203 11.83 7.61 -24.41
CA ARG A 203 10.84 6.80 -23.69
C ARG A 203 10.88 7.10 -22.19
N VAL A 204 9.72 7.03 -21.55
CA VAL A 204 9.51 7.30 -20.14
C VAL A 204 9.50 6.00 -19.35
N LEU A 205 10.31 5.93 -18.28
CA LEU A 205 10.30 4.84 -17.31
C LEU A 205 9.64 5.34 -16.03
N LEU A 206 8.57 4.67 -15.58
CA LEU A 206 7.75 5.13 -14.47
C LEU A 206 8.09 4.40 -13.17
N LEU A 207 8.12 5.14 -12.06
CA LEU A 207 8.02 4.57 -10.71
C LEU A 207 6.86 5.27 -10.00
N GLY A 208 5.83 4.52 -9.65
CA GLY A 208 4.73 5.02 -8.82
C GLY A 208 4.79 4.42 -7.42
N HIS A 209 4.61 5.27 -6.40
CA HIS A 209 4.53 4.84 -5.01
C HIS A 209 3.09 4.95 -4.48
N SER A 210 2.64 3.98 -3.68
CA SER A 210 1.30 3.97 -3.09
C SER A 210 0.21 4.15 -4.18
N LYS A 211 -0.77 5.03 -3.98
CA LYS A 211 -1.76 5.39 -5.02
C LYS A 211 -1.12 5.83 -6.34
N GLY A 212 0.07 6.43 -6.34
CA GLY A 212 0.75 6.86 -7.55
C GLY A 212 1.11 5.70 -8.49
N GLY A 213 1.38 4.51 -7.95
CA GLY A 213 1.54 3.29 -8.77
C GLY A 213 0.21 2.78 -9.32
N VAL A 214 -0.89 2.96 -8.58
CA VAL A 214 -2.24 2.64 -9.04
C VAL A 214 -2.68 3.59 -10.17
N ASP A 215 -2.45 4.89 -10.01
CA ASP A 215 -2.74 5.94 -11.01
C ASP A 215 -1.90 5.74 -12.29
N ALA A 216 -0.60 5.43 -12.13
CA ALA A 216 0.28 5.13 -13.25
C ALA A 216 -0.14 3.84 -13.99
N ALA A 217 -0.48 2.77 -13.26
CA ALA A 217 -0.98 1.55 -13.86
C ALA A 217 -2.31 1.78 -14.60
N ALA A 218 -3.22 2.59 -14.04
CA ALA A 218 -4.46 2.96 -14.70
C ALA A 218 -4.21 3.74 -16.01
N ALA A 219 -3.27 4.69 -16.03
CA ALA A 219 -2.86 5.40 -17.24
C ALA A 219 -2.40 4.43 -18.34
N LEU A 220 -1.55 3.46 -17.98
CA LEU A 220 -1.01 2.47 -18.92
C LEU A 220 -2.04 1.45 -19.38
N SER A 221 -3.01 1.06 -18.54
CA SER A 221 -4.11 0.15 -18.93
C SER A 221 -5.15 0.84 -19.82
N MET A 222 -5.55 2.08 -19.50
CA MET A 222 -6.61 2.80 -20.21
C MET A 222 -6.14 3.39 -21.55
N TYR A 223 -4.89 3.85 -21.62
CA TYR A 223 -4.37 4.62 -22.76
C TYR A 223 -3.19 3.92 -23.47
N TRP A 224 -3.09 2.59 -23.37
CA TRP A 224 -1.95 1.85 -23.93
C TRP A 224 -1.68 2.11 -25.41
N ALA A 225 -2.74 2.23 -26.21
CA ALA A 225 -2.63 2.49 -27.66
C ALA A 225 -1.82 3.77 -27.96
N ASP A 226 -1.96 4.80 -27.14
CA ASP A 226 -1.20 6.06 -27.22
C ASP A 226 0.19 5.93 -26.58
N LEU A 227 0.33 5.14 -25.52
CA LEU A 227 1.49 5.16 -24.63
C LEU A 227 2.55 4.09 -24.92
N LYS A 228 2.22 3.01 -25.65
CA LYS A 228 3.08 1.83 -25.86
C LYS A 228 4.50 2.15 -26.37
N ASP A 229 4.59 3.05 -27.34
CA ASP A 229 5.86 3.45 -27.97
C ASP A 229 6.58 4.54 -27.16
N LYS A 230 5.87 5.17 -26.21
CA LYS A 230 6.35 6.27 -25.35
C LYS A 230 6.85 5.79 -23.99
N VAL A 231 6.42 4.62 -23.51
CA VAL A 231 6.71 4.11 -22.16
C VAL A 231 7.63 2.90 -22.22
N ALA A 232 8.68 2.87 -21.40
CA ALA A 232 9.66 1.79 -21.31
C ALA A 232 9.28 0.70 -20.29
N GLY A 233 8.47 1.02 -19.28
CA GLY A 233 8.07 0.11 -18.21
C GLY A 233 7.57 0.84 -16.96
N LEU A 234 7.09 0.09 -15.97
CA LEU A 234 6.52 0.59 -14.72
C LEU A 234 7.04 -0.19 -13.49
N ALA A 235 7.54 0.53 -12.49
CA ALA A 235 7.73 0.04 -11.13
C ALA A 235 6.57 0.51 -10.25
N LEU A 236 5.96 -0.40 -9.49
CA LEU A 236 4.98 -0.11 -8.43
C LEU A 236 5.63 -0.38 -7.08
N ALA A 237 5.84 0.65 -6.27
CA ALA A 237 6.34 0.53 -4.90
C ALA A 237 5.18 0.67 -3.91
N GLN A 238 4.97 -0.33 -3.06
CA GLN A 238 3.98 -0.30 -1.96
C GLN A 238 2.57 0.13 -2.43
N SER A 239 2.19 -0.21 -3.66
CA SER A 239 0.98 0.28 -4.29
C SER A 239 -0.20 -0.66 -4.02
N PRO A 240 -1.36 -0.19 -3.50
CA PRO A 240 -2.54 -1.03 -3.23
C PRO A 240 -3.27 -1.41 -4.53
N TYR A 241 -2.60 -2.19 -5.39
CA TYR A 241 -3.08 -2.52 -6.73
C TYR A 241 -4.34 -3.39 -6.70
N GLY A 242 -4.38 -4.39 -5.82
CA GLY A 242 -5.57 -5.21 -5.54
C GLY A 242 -6.63 -4.51 -4.68
N GLY A 243 -6.26 -3.45 -3.97
CA GLY A 243 -7.11 -2.75 -3.00
C GLY A 243 -6.39 -2.52 -1.68
N SER A 244 -7.06 -1.87 -0.75
CA SER A 244 -6.60 -1.69 0.62
C SER A 244 -7.70 -2.07 1.61
N PRO A 245 -7.41 -2.92 2.61
CA PRO A 245 -8.35 -3.20 3.68
C PRO A 245 -8.63 -1.95 4.52
N ILE A 246 -7.68 -1.02 4.60
CA ILE A 246 -7.86 0.27 5.29
C ILE A 246 -8.90 1.12 4.56
N ALA A 247 -8.84 1.20 3.22
CA ALA A 247 -9.86 1.90 2.43
C ALA A 247 -11.25 1.25 2.59
N SER A 248 -11.35 -0.06 2.34
CA SER A 248 -12.62 -0.81 2.40
C SER A 248 -13.20 -0.94 3.82
N ASP A 249 -12.40 -0.85 4.88
CA ASP A 249 -12.90 -0.86 6.26
C ASP A 249 -13.26 0.56 6.76
N ILE A 250 -12.46 1.61 6.50
CA ILE A 250 -12.76 2.98 7.00
C ILE A 250 -14.07 3.51 6.40
N LEU A 251 -14.30 3.25 5.11
CA LEU A 251 -15.51 3.66 4.40
C LEU A 251 -16.73 2.78 4.72
N ARG A 252 -16.58 1.72 5.55
CA ARG A 252 -17.66 0.79 5.89
C ARG A 252 -18.49 1.28 7.07
N GLU A 253 -19.76 1.59 6.81
CA GLU A 253 -20.71 1.96 7.87
C GLU A 253 -20.97 0.80 8.86
N GLY A 254 -21.10 1.14 10.15
CA GLY A 254 -21.63 0.23 11.18
C GLY A 254 -20.62 -0.70 11.88
N GLN A 255 -19.31 -0.44 11.78
CA GLN A 255 -18.29 -1.15 12.56
C GLN A 255 -18.36 -0.83 14.07
N LEU A 256 -18.00 -1.80 14.91
CA LEU A 256 -18.08 -1.72 16.38
C LEU A 256 -16.73 -2.12 17.04
N GLY A 257 -16.51 -1.69 18.30
CA GLY A 257 -15.37 -2.10 19.13
C GLY A 257 -14.10 -1.27 18.90
N ASP A 258 -12.93 -1.89 19.09
CA ASP A 258 -11.60 -1.26 18.95
C ASP A 258 -11.37 -0.61 17.59
N TYR A 259 -12.17 -0.99 16.58
CA TYR A 259 -12.20 -0.35 15.29
C TYR A 259 -12.52 1.14 15.34
N VAL A 260 -13.25 1.64 16.35
CA VAL A 260 -13.46 3.09 16.52
C VAL A 260 -12.16 3.80 16.89
N ASN A 261 -11.26 3.16 17.63
CA ASN A 261 -9.97 3.74 18.00
C ASN A 261 -8.93 3.57 16.89
N ALA A 262 -8.93 2.43 16.19
CA ALA A 262 -8.13 2.24 14.97
C ALA A 262 -8.54 3.23 13.87
N ARG A 263 -9.85 3.39 13.64
CA ARG A 263 -10.39 4.39 12.70
C ARG A 263 -9.98 5.80 13.08
N LYS A 264 -10.02 6.20 14.36
CA LYS A 264 -9.49 7.50 14.81
C LYS A 264 -8.00 7.65 14.54
N LEU A 265 -7.18 6.63 14.82
CA LEU A 265 -5.74 6.65 14.54
C LEU A 265 -5.46 6.79 13.02
N MET A 266 -6.26 6.13 12.19
CA MET A 266 -6.16 6.23 10.74
C MET A 266 -6.77 7.53 10.19
N GLU A 267 -7.83 8.10 10.77
CA GLU A 267 -8.39 9.42 10.44
C GLU A 267 -7.39 10.56 10.77
N ILE A 268 -6.50 10.35 11.74
CA ILE A 268 -5.39 11.27 12.06
C ILE A 268 -4.27 11.19 11.00
N LEU A 269 -4.05 10.01 10.40
CA LEU A 269 -3.02 9.78 9.38
C LEU A 269 -3.49 10.09 7.95
N ILE A 270 -4.76 9.80 7.67
CA ILE A 270 -5.46 10.01 6.41
C ILE A 270 -6.18 11.35 6.52
N CYS A 271 -5.38 12.43 6.50
CA CYS A 271 -5.78 13.81 6.75
C CYS A 271 -6.86 14.32 5.79
N LYS A 272 -8.15 14.00 6.02
CA LYS A 272 -9.33 14.57 5.33
C LYS A 272 -9.15 14.76 3.82
N GLY A 273 -8.59 13.76 3.15
CA GLY A 273 -8.50 13.73 1.68
C GLY A 273 -9.89 13.67 1.04
N ASP A 274 -9.94 13.87 -0.28
CA ASP A 274 -11.17 13.60 -1.03
C ASP A 274 -11.54 12.13 -0.87
N MET A 275 -12.78 11.86 -0.44
CA MET A 275 -13.24 10.49 -0.19
C MET A 275 -13.21 9.64 -1.46
N GLN A 276 -13.29 10.24 -2.65
CA GLN A 276 -13.20 9.53 -3.93
C GLN A 276 -11.85 8.81 -4.10
N ALA A 277 -10.74 9.45 -3.72
CA ALA A 277 -9.42 8.85 -3.87
C ALA A 277 -9.17 7.68 -2.91
N LEU A 278 -9.89 7.62 -1.79
CA LEU A 278 -9.91 6.45 -0.91
C LEU A 278 -10.91 5.39 -1.40
N GLU A 279 -12.05 5.81 -1.96
CA GLU A 279 -13.07 4.93 -2.54
C GLU A 279 -12.50 4.08 -3.68
N ASP A 280 -11.70 4.68 -4.58
CA ASP A 280 -11.05 3.95 -5.69
C ASP A 280 -10.04 2.89 -5.23
N LEU A 281 -9.55 2.97 -3.98
CA LEU A 281 -8.65 1.99 -3.38
C LEU A 281 -9.39 0.87 -2.63
N THR A 282 -10.73 0.90 -2.58
CA THR A 282 -11.54 -0.22 -2.06
C THR A 282 -11.44 -1.44 -2.97
N TYR A 283 -11.59 -2.64 -2.40
CA TYR A 283 -11.60 -3.88 -3.19
C TYR A 283 -12.70 -3.89 -4.25
N GLU A 284 -13.87 -3.34 -3.93
CA GLU A 284 -15.00 -3.22 -4.85
C GLU A 284 -14.60 -2.44 -6.12
N LYS A 285 -14.04 -1.23 -5.96
CA LYS A 285 -13.59 -0.40 -7.09
C LYS A 285 -12.39 -0.98 -7.82
N ARG A 286 -11.39 -1.51 -7.09
CA ARG A 286 -10.22 -2.15 -7.71
C ARG A 286 -10.60 -3.39 -8.53
N LYS A 287 -11.53 -4.21 -8.06
CA LYS A 287 -12.10 -5.32 -8.84
C LYS A 287 -12.80 -4.82 -10.09
N GLU A 288 -13.72 -3.86 -9.97
CA GLU A 288 -14.45 -3.31 -11.12
C GLU A 288 -13.51 -2.71 -12.19
N PHE A 289 -12.52 -1.93 -11.76
CA PHE A 289 -11.54 -1.31 -12.64
C PHE A 289 -10.69 -2.36 -13.37
N LEU A 290 -10.11 -3.32 -12.63
CA LEU A 290 -9.15 -4.28 -13.17
C LEU A 290 -9.80 -5.33 -14.08
N MET A 291 -11.06 -5.72 -13.85
CA MET A 291 -11.79 -6.60 -14.78
C MET A 291 -12.01 -5.97 -16.17
N LYS A 292 -11.97 -4.63 -16.27
CA LYS A 292 -12.15 -3.87 -17.52
C LYS A 292 -10.81 -3.42 -18.12
N ASN A 293 -9.82 -3.12 -17.28
CA ASN A 293 -8.56 -2.45 -17.64
C ASN A 293 -7.34 -3.25 -17.15
N HIS A 294 -6.99 -4.30 -17.88
CA HIS A 294 -5.78 -5.08 -17.61
C HIS A 294 -4.51 -4.32 -18.01
N LEU A 295 -3.41 -4.53 -17.28
CA LEU A 295 -2.10 -4.07 -17.72
C LEU A 295 -1.66 -4.83 -18.99
N PRO A 296 -1.04 -4.15 -19.97
CA PRO A 296 -0.54 -4.78 -21.20
C PRO A 296 0.50 -5.86 -20.92
N ARG A 297 0.41 -7.02 -21.58
CA ARG A 297 1.31 -8.17 -21.31
C ARG A 297 2.75 -7.91 -21.73
N GLU A 298 2.95 -7.10 -22.76
CA GLU A 298 4.23 -6.66 -23.29
C GLU A 298 4.94 -5.65 -22.38
N LEU A 299 4.20 -4.92 -21.53
CA LEU A 299 4.78 -3.91 -20.63
C LEU A 299 5.73 -4.57 -19.63
N PRO A 300 6.97 -4.07 -19.45
CA PRO A 300 7.83 -4.47 -18.35
C PRO A 300 7.29 -3.90 -17.04
N VAL A 301 6.95 -4.78 -16.09
CA VAL A 301 6.38 -4.39 -14.79
C VAL A 301 7.16 -5.05 -13.66
N VAL A 302 7.52 -4.24 -12.66
CA VAL A 302 8.00 -4.70 -11.36
C VAL A 302 7.02 -4.21 -10.29
N SER A 303 6.66 -5.06 -9.35
CA SER A 303 5.97 -4.63 -8.12
C SER A 303 6.83 -4.94 -6.89
N CYS A 304 6.78 -4.08 -5.88
CA CYS A 304 7.59 -4.20 -4.67
C CYS A 304 6.72 -3.94 -3.45
N HIS A 305 6.80 -4.83 -2.47
CA HIS A 305 6.14 -4.69 -1.18
C HIS A 305 7.13 -4.94 -0.04
N THR A 306 6.84 -4.36 1.11
CA THR A 306 7.67 -4.47 2.31
C THR A 306 6.80 -4.79 3.52
N GLU A 307 7.43 -4.98 4.67
CA GLU A 307 6.74 -5.21 5.94
C GLU A 307 7.22 -4.18 6.97
N ALA A 308 6.32 -3.51 7.68
CA ALA A 308 6.70 -2.61 8.77
C ALA A 308 7.20 -3.40 10.00
N SER A 309 8.02 -2.75 10.84
CA SER A 309 8.47 -3.36 12.10
C SER A 309 7.37 -3.28 13.16
N ILE A 310 6.73 -4.41 13.45
CA ILE A 310 5.75 -4.54 14.56
C ILE A 310 6.41 -4.89 15.91
N SER A 311 7.71 -4.61 16.05
CA SER A 311 8.45 -4.92 17.29
C SER A 311 7.94 -4.09 18.48
N PRO A 312 8.07 -4.60 19.73
CA PRO A 312 7.71 -3.82 20.92
C PRO A 312 8.44 -2.46 20.99
N ALA A 313 9.68 -2.38 20.49
CA ALA A 313 10.44 -1.13 20.45
C ALA A 313 9.84 -0.09 19.48
N ALA A 314 9.37 -0.52 18.30
CA ALA A 314 8.69 0.36 17.35
C ALA A 314 7.37 0.89 17.93
N LEU A 315 6.55 -0.02 18.51
CA LEU A 315 5.26 0.30 19.11
C LEU A 315 5.36 1.12 20.41
N ALA A 316 6.40 0.93 21.23
CA ALA A 316 6.61 1.70 22.46
C ALA A 316 6.77 3.21 22.22
N THR A 317 7.06 3.63 20.99
CA THR A 317 7.08 5.04 20.59
C THR A 317 5.69 5.66 20.62
N LEU A 318 4.61 4.90 20.37
CA LEU A 318 3.22 5.35 20.60
C LEU A 318 2.92 5.54 22.09
N SER A 319 3.36 4.59 22.93
CA SER A 319 3.17 4.67 24.38
C SER A 319 3.87 5.88 24.99
N ARG A 320 5.08 6.24 24.51
CA ARG A 320 5.77 7.47 24.96
C ARG A 320 4.99 8.76 24.63
N VAL A 321 4.29 8.81 23.50
CA VAL A 321 3.36 9.91 23.18
C VAL A 321 2.14 9.87 24.10
N ALA A 322 1.50 8.70 24.25
CA ALA A 322 0.34 8.54 25.13
C ALA A 322 0.61 8.88 26.62
N HIS A 323 1.86 8.70 27.09
CA HIS A 323 2.28 9.14 28.42
C HIS A 323 2.58 10.64 28.53
N ALA A 324 2.95 11.31 27.43
CA ALA A 324 3.03 12.78 27.38
C ALA A 324 1.63 13.44 27.37
N GLU A 325 0.61 12.73 26.90
CA GLU A 325 -0.80 13.18 26.89
C GLU A 325 -1.52 13.04 28.26
N LEU A 326 -0.83 12.59 29.31
CA LEU A 326 -1.36 12.52 30.68
C LEU A 326 -0.64 13.51 31.61
N PRO A 327 -0.90 14.83 31.50
CA PRO A 327 -0.58 15.74 32.59
C PRO A 327 -1.44 15.34 33.79
N MET A 328 -0.80 15.07 34.93
CA MET A 328 -1.53 14.78 36.16
C MET A 328 -2.45 15.94 36.52
N VAL A 329 -3.69 15.62 36.91
CA VAL A 329 -4.67 16.57 37.42
C VAL A 329 -4.15 17.30 38.66
N THR A 330 -3.57 18.48 38.45
CA THR A 330 -3.49 19.51 39.48
C THR A 330 -4.78 20.31 39.48
N PRO A 331 -5.55 20.34 40.59
CA PRO A 331 -6.70 21.24 40.70
C PRO A 331 -6.22 22.70 40.84
N LEU A 332 -7.11 23.65 40.51
CA LEU A 332 -6.99 25.10 40.69
C LEU A 332 -6.26 25.91 39.59
N SER A 333 -6.93 26.15 38.45
CA SER A 333 -7.30 27.53 38.02
C SER A 333 -8.12 27.53 36.73
N ALA A 334 -9.04 28.48 36.61
CA ALA A 334 -9.91 28.61 35.43
C ALA A 334 -9.17 29.27 34.25
N GLY A 335 -8.88 28.48 33.22
CA GLY A 335 -8.44 28.94 31.90
C GLY A 335 -9.02 28.04 30.81
N PRO A 336 -9.19 28.52 29.57
CA PRO A 336 -9.68 27.68 28.47
C PRO A 336 -8.67 26.55 28.20
N PRO A 337 -9.13 25.31 27.95
CA PRO A 337 -8.24 24.16 27.80
C PRO A 337 -7.35 24.33 26.56
N ALA A 338 -6.04 24.42 26.79
CA ALA A 338 -5.05 24.37 25.72
C ALA A 338 -5.14 23.00 25.02
N LYS A 339 -5.45 23.01 23.73
CA LYS A 339 -5.41 21.78 22.91
C LYS A 339 -3.96 21.37 22.71
N LEU A 340 -3.51 20.40 23.50
CA LEU A 340 -2.25 19.70 23.23
C LEU A 340 -2.40 18.94 21.91
N SER A 341 -1.59 19.27 20.92
CA SER A 341 -1.61 18.60 19.62
C SER A 341 -0.76 17.34 19.69
N VAL A 342 -1.42 16.18 19.84
CA VAL A 342 -0.77 14.87 19.89
C VAL A 342 0.00 14.61 18.59
N VAL A 343 1.32 14.76 18.60
CA VAL A 343 2.16 14.43 17.44
C VAL A 343 2.57 12.96 17.55
N VAL A 344 1.85 12.09 16.84
CA VAL A 344 2.20 10.68 16.71
C VAL A 344 3.30 10.52 15.65
N PRO A 345 4.48 9.96 15.96
CA PRO A 345 5.52 9.68 14.96
C PRO A 345 5.01 8.73 13.88
N LEU A 346 5.22 9.11 12.62
CA LEU A 346 4.61 8.42 11.46
C LEU A 346 4.94 6.92 11.41
N GLY A 347 6.21 6.53 11.58
CA GLY A 347 6.61 5.11 11.62
C GLY A 347 6.02 4.33 12.79
N ALA A 348 5.72 5.00 13.91
CA ALA A 348 5.04 4.36 15.05
C ALA A 348 3.56 4.11 14.74
N ALA A 349 2.90 5.03 14.03
CA ALA A 349 1.54 4.82 13.53
C ALA A 349 1.50 3.70 12.47
N MET A 350 2.46 3.68 11.52
CA MET A 350 2.62 2.57 10.56
C MET A 350 2.75 1.22 11.26
N ALA A 351 3.58 1.12 12.32
CA ALA A 351 3.75 -0.09 13.10
C ALA A 351 2.45 -0.59 13.76
N ALA A 352 1.62 0.32 14.31
CA ALA A 352 0.32 -0.06 14.87
C ALA A 352 -0.69 -0.47 13.80
N CYS A 353 -0.75 0.22 12.66
CA CYS A 353 -1.61 -0.18 11.55
C CYS A 353 -1.20 -1.54 10.98
N ALA A 354 0.10 -1.83 10.89
CA ALA A 354 0.61 -3.14 10.51
C ALA A 354 0.26 -4.23 11.53
N GLN A 355 0.41 -3.95 12.83
CA GLN A 355 0.00 -4.88 13.89
C GLN A 355 -1.51 -5.16 13.84
N LEU A 356 -2.35 -4.15 13.60
CA LEU A 356 -3.79 -4.32 13.46
C LEU A 356 -4.15 -5.27 12.31
N LEU A 357 -3.56 -5.07 11.13
CA LEU A 357 -3.77 -5.95 9.97
C LEU A 357 -3.28 -7.38 10.24
N GLN A 358 -2.13 -7.53 10.90
CA GLN A 358 -1.57 -8.82 11.27
C GLN A 358 -2.43 -9.58 12.29
N VAL A 359 -3.01 -8.88 13.29
CA VAL A 359 -3.88 -9.48 14.32
C VAL A 359 -5.27 -9.80 13.78
N ARG A 360 -5.85 -8.91 12.95
CA ARG A 360 -7.23 -9.04 12.44
C ARG A 360 -7.35 -10.01 11.27
N TYR A 361 -6.35 -10.04 10.38
CA TYR A 361 -6.42 -10.80 9.13
C TYR A 361 -5.35 -11.88 9.01
N GLY A 362 -4.35 -11.92 9.90
CA GLY A 362 -3.17 -12.77 9.71
C GLY A 362 -2.19 -12.23 8.64
N GLU A 363 -2.44 -11.04 8.11
CA GLU A 363 -1.79 -10.52 6.90
C GLU A 363 -0.72 -9.49 7.22
N LYS A 364 0.41 -9.60 6.51
CA LYS A 364 1.56 -8.72 6.62
C LYS A 364 1.37 -7.45 5.80
N SER A 365 1.91 -6.33 6.26
CA SER A 365 1.81 -5.04 5.57
C SER A 365 2.96 -4.10 5.92
N ASP A 366 3.12 -3.06 5.10
CA ASP A 366 3.99 -1.90 5.32
C ASP A 366 3.39 -0.84 6.29
N GLY A 367 2.23 -1.14 6.87
CA GLY A 367 1.43 -0.21 7.68
C GLY A 367 0.20 0.35 6.98
N LEU A 368 0.12 0.34 5.64
CA LEU A 368 -1.06 0.79 4.88
C LEU A 368 -1.57 -0.20 3.81
N VAL A 369 -0.68 -1.00 3.25
CA VAL A 369 -0.95 -1.92 2.13
C VAL A 369 -0.49 -3.32 2.51
N THR A 370 -1.36 -4.32 2.32
CA THR A 370 -0.94 -5.71 2.56
C THR A 370 0.07 -6.14 1.50
N CYS A 371 1.01 -7.00 1.88
CA CYS A 371 1.98 -7.56 0.93
C CYS A 371 1.28 -8.16 -0.30
N ARG A 372 0.14 -8.85 -0.10
CA ARG A 372 -0.59 -9.57 -1.14
C ARG A 372 -1.37 -8.68 -2.10
N ASP A 373 -1.84 -7.52 -1.64
CA ASP A 373 -2.56 -6.55 -2.49
C ASP A 373 -1.62 -5.61 -3.24
N ALA A 374 -0.33 -5.60 -2.88
CA ALA A 374 0.73 -4.92 -3.59
C ALA A 374 1.38 -5.75 -4.72
N GLU A 375 1.13 -7.06 -4.78
CA GLU A 375 1.60 -7.91 -5.88
C GLU A 375 0.76 -7.69 -7.14
N VAL A 376 1.42 -7.37 -8.25
CA VAL A 376 0.78 -7.11 -9.55
C VAL A 376 0.89 -8.36 -10.45
N PRO A 377 -0.22 -8.95 -10.91
CA PRO A 377 -0.21 -10.08 -11.84
C PRO A 377 0.67 -9.83 -13.08
N GLY A 378 1.46 -10.83 -13.46
CA GLY A 378 2.35 -10.74 -14.63
C GLY A 378 3.57 -9.81 -14.46
N SER A 379 3.82 -9.31 -13.24
CA SER A 379 5.02 -8.56 -12.89
C SER A 379 6.10 -9.45 -12.27
N VAL A 380 7.32 -8.93 -12.23
CA VAL A 380 8.35 -9.42 -11.31
C VAL A 380 8.11 -8.78 -9.94
N VAL A 381 7.90 -9.59 -8.91
CA VAL A 381 7.68 -9.13 -7.53
C VAL A 381 8.99 -9.12 -6.75
N VAL A 382 9.23 -8.03 -6.03
CA VAL A 382 10.36 -7.84 -5.11
C VAL A 382 9.85 -7.81 -3.66
N ARG A 383 10.48 -8.63 -2.80
CA ARG A 383 10.05 -8.86 -1.41
C ARG A 383 11.23 -8.65 -0.43
N PRO A 384 11.69 -7.41 -0.19
CA PRO A 384 12.88 -7.16 0.63
C PRO A 384 12.68 -7.65 2.07
N LYS A 385 13.72 -8.28 2.64
CA LYS A 385 13.67 -8.81 4.02
C LYS A 385 13.70 -7.70 5.08
N ARG A 386 14.31 -6.55 4.76
CA ARG A 386 14.40 -5.38 5.66
C ARG A 386 13.00 -4.86 5.98
N LYS A 387 12.77 -4.54 7.26
CA LYS A 387 11.48 -3.99 7.69
C LYS A 387 11.42 -2.50 7.37
N LEU A 388 10.59 -2.15 6.40
CA LEU A 388 10.40 -0.82 5.86
C LEU A 388 8.90 -0.52 5.87
N ASP A 389 8.52 0.60 6.48
CA ASP A 389 7.13 1.06 6.47
C ASP A 389 6.79 1.83 5.17
N HIS A 390 5.50 2.14 5.00
CA HIS A 390 4.96 2.84 3.83
C HIS A 390 5.45 4.29 3.67
N ALA A 391 5.99 4.90 4.74
CA ALA A 391 6.52 6.26 4.68
C ALA A 391 8.00 6.27 4.32
N TRP A 392 8.75 5.22 4.66
CA TRP A 392 10.20 5.14 4.46
C TRP A 392 10.63 5.37 3.01
N MET A 393 9.93 4.79 2.02
CA MET A 393 10.24 4.95 0.59
C MET A 393 10.20 6.41 0.07
N VAL A 394 9.64 7.34 0.85
CA VAL A 394 9.40 8.74 0.43
C VAL A 394 10.01 9.75 1.39
N TYR A 395 9.96 9.47 2.69
CA TYR A 395 10.32 10.39 3.77
C TYR A 395 11.56 9.96 4.55
N SER A 396 12.34 8.96 4.07
CA SER A 396 13.54 8.56 4.80
C SER A 396 14.48 9.76 5.00
N ALA A 397 14.85 9.98 6.26
CA ALA A 397 15.70 11.08 6.66
C ALA A 397 17.17 10.75 6.41
N LEU A 398 18.02 11.79 6.38
CA LEU A 398 19.48 11.73 6.21
C LEU A 398 20.26 10.96 7.31
N ASN A 399 19.57 10.20 8.16
CA ASN A 399 20.09 9.45 9.30
C ASN A 399 19.89 7.92 9.16
N ASP A 400 19.60 7.42 7.96
CA ASP A 400 19.69 5.97 7.68
C ASP A 400 21.14 5.48 7.97
N ASP A 401 21.26 4.22 8.38
CA ASP A 401 22.56 3.57 8.58
C ASP A 401 23.33 3.55 7.23
N PRO A 402 24.57 4.09 7.15
CA PRO A 402 25.32 4.13 5.89
C PRO A 402 25.73 2.74 5.39
N SER A 403 25.57 1.68 6.18
CA SER A 403 25.71 0.29 5.73
C SER A 403 24.47 -0.25 5.01
N GLU A 404 23.35 0.46 5.06
CA GLU A 404 22.06 0.07 4.47
C GLU A 404 21.73 0.90 3.21
N ALA A 405 20.86 0.38 2.33
CA ALA A 405 20.43 1.12 1.14
C ALA A 405 19.43 2.23 1.50
N ASP A 406 19.53 3.40 0.84
CA ASP A 406 18.55 4.48 0.98
C ASP A 406 17.36 4.35 0.02
N ALA A 407 16.32 5.15 0.24
CA ALA A 407 15.10 5.13 -0.59
C ALA A 407 15.36 5.51 -2.08
N SER A 408 16.40 6.29 -2.37
CA SER A 408 16.79 6.68 -3.73
C SER A 408 17.48 5.53 -4.47
N GLN A 409 18.35 4.79 -3.78
CA GLN A 409 18.98 3.56 -4.28
C GLN A 409 17.95 2.46 -4.49
N MET A 410 16.98 2.31 -3.59
CA MET A 410 15.84 1.40 -3.77
C MET A 410 15.02 1.76 -5.04
N CYS A 411 14.77 3.05 -5.28
CA CYS A 411 14.09 3.50 -6.51
C CYS A 411 14.92 3.20 -7.77
N GLU A 412 16.24 3.44 -7.75
CA GLU A 412 17.14 3.09 -8.85
C GLU A 412 17.13 1.59 -9.13
N ALA A 413 17.18 0.75 -8.10
CA ALA A 413 17.19 -0.70 -8.24
C ALA A 413 15.89 -1.25 -8.83
N LEU A 414 14.73 -0.72 -8.40
CA LEU A 414 13.43 -1.10 -8.99
C LEU A 414 13.37 -0.74 -10.48
N LEU A 415 13.78 0.47 -10.85
CA LEU A 415 13.79 0.93 -12.24
C LEU A 415 14.80 0.15 -13.10
N THR A 416 15.96 -0.19 -12.54
CA THR A 416 16.96 -1.05 -13.19
C THR A 416 16.38 -2.45 -13.45
N LEU A 417 15.67 -3.03 -12.49
CA LEU A 417 15.02 -4.33 -12.66
C LEU A 417 13.91 -4.29 -13.73
N VAL A 418 13.11 -3.21 -13.80
CA VAL A 418 12.12 -3.02 -14.89
C VAL A 418 12.80 -3.04 -16.26
N MET A 419 13.97 -2.39 -16.39
CA MET A 419 14.74 -2.42 -17.63
C MET A 419 15.25 -3.82 -17.99
N GLU A 420 15.78 -4.58 -17.02
CA GLU A 420 16.23 -5.96 -17.25
C GLU A 420 15.06 -6.87 -17.68
N VAL A 421 13.87 -6.68 -17.11
CA VAL A 421 12.64 -7.37 -17.52
C VAL A 421 12.28 -7.02 -18.97
N GLY A 422 12.37 -5.74 -19.35
CA GLY A 422 12.11 -5.30 -20.72
C GLY A 422 13.09 -5.85 -21.75
N GLN A 423 14.38 -5.90 -21.41
CA GLN A 423 15.41 -6.53 -22.24
C GLN A 423 15.11 -8.02 -22.44
N LYS A 424 14.83 -8.76 -21.36
CA LYS A 424 14.47 -10.20 -21.41
C LYS A 424 13.23 -10.45 -22.27
N LYS A 425 12.18 -9.62 -22.17
CA LYS A 425 10.98 -9.70 -23.02
C LYS A 425 11.30 -9.49 -24.50
N ASN A 426 12.08 -8.46 -24.83
CA ASN A 426 12.48 -8.18 -26.22
C ASN A 426 13.31 -9.33 -26.83
N THR A 427 14.30 -9.85 -26.11
CA THR A 427 15.14 -10.96 -26.59
C THR A 427 14.31 -12.21 -26.87
N ARG A 428 13.34 -12.56 -26.01
CA ARG A 428 12.41 -13.69 -26.25
C ARG A 428 11.60 -13.48 -27.53
N ALA A 429 10.99 -12.30 -27.72
CA ALA A 429 10.21 -11.99 -28.91
C ALA A 429 11.05 -12.06 -30.21
N SER A 430 12.32 -11.63 -30.17
CA SER A 430 13.24 -11.77 -31.31
C SER A 430 13.61 -13.23 -31.62
N HIS A 431 13.74 -14.09 -30.61
CA HIS A 431 13.98 -15.52 -30.83
C HIS A 431 12.76 -16.24 -31.42
N GLU A 432 11.55 -15.96 -30.91
CA GLU A 432 10.31 -16.58 -31.39
C GLU A 432 10.01 -16.20 -32.85
N THR A 433 10.21 -14.93 -33.22
CA THR A 433 10.06 -14.46 -34.60
C THR A 433 11.15 -15.00 -35.54
N GLY A 434 12.39 -15.16 -35.06
CA GLY A 434 13.45 -15.83 -35.82
C GLY A 434 13.17 -17.32 -36.10
N MET A 435 12.60 -18.03 -35.12
CA MET A 435 12.19 -19.44 -35.28
C MET A 435 11.01 -19.61 -36.24
N SER A 436 9.98 -18.76 -36.19
CA SER A 436 8.87 -18.84 -37.15
C SER A 436 9.33 -18.53 -38.58
N SER A 437 10.21 -17.55 -38.76
CA SER A 437 10.80 -17.18 -40.06
C SER A 437 11.59 -18.34 -40.68
N ASN A 438 12.44 -19.00 -39.90
CA ASN A 438 13.20 -20.18 -40.35
C ASN A 438 12.29 -21.38 -40.64
N SER A 439 11.18 -21.52 -39.92
CA SER A 439 10.18 -22.58 -40.15
C SER A 439 9.43 -22.37 -41.47
N PHE A 440 9.05 -21.12 -41.79
CA PHE A 440 8.48 -20.75 -43.09
C PHE A 440 9.46 -20.96 -44.24
N LEU A 441 10.75 -20.63 -44.06
CA LEU A 441 11.77 -20.87 -45.08
C LEU A 441 11.95 -22.38 -45.36
N HIS A 442 11.93 -23.22 -44.31
CA HIS A 442 11.98 -24.67 -44.48
C HIS A 442 10.75 -25.21 -45.22
N PHE A 443 9.56 -24.64 -44.99
CA PHE A 443 8.34 -25.05 -45.68
C PHE A 443 8.32 -24.66 -47.17
N ILE A 444 8.99 -23.55 -47.55
CA ILE A 444 9.10 -23.09 -48.95
C ILE A 444 10.18 -23.88 -49.73
N ILE A 445 11.14 -24.51 -49.06
CA ILE A 445 12.20 -25.31 -49.69
C ILE A 445 11.78 -26.78 -49.92
N VAL A 446 10.65 -27.21 -49.34
CA VAL A 446 10.15 -28.60 -49.36
C VAL A 446 8.86 -28.76 -50.21
N VAL A 447 8.47 -27.72 -50.95
CA VAL A 447 7.36 -27.71 -51.94
C VAL A 447 7.89 -27.32 -53.31
#